data_AF-A0A0G2FPN6-F1
#
_entry.id   AF-A0A0G2FPN6-F1
#
_cell.length_a   1.000
_cell.length_b   1.000
_cell.length_c   1.000
_cell.angle_alpha   90.00
_cell.angle_beta   90.00
_cell.angle_gamma   90.00
#
_symmetry.space_group_name_H-M   'P 1'
#
loop_
_entity.id
_entity.type
_entity.pdbx_description
1 polymer ?
#
loop_
_entity_poly.entity_id
_entity_poly.type
_entity_poly.pdbx_seq_one_letter_code
_entity_poly.pdbx_strand_id
1 'polypeptide(L)'
;MSSENNLKTYRGNCHCGAFIYEARLPEITSCTECNCSICRKKGYAYLVPAKGQLDVVKGSIDELASYAFNKGGFVHRFCPGCGTAVLAQNINDPANVKTVINNINFWSLQSKPFDGKAFGPAYEPALYKGPELAVNEGGKIYHGSCHCGAVTLAVKVDKPLEARDITVDEEKIVECNCSICARGAYVWIYPLIEETAIEGREHLAYRTFNKNVVRKAFCKHCGVHICNEPNPLTGPEIEALNDASRAWRDRASSIRPITLRALDDFDFKNLKTNKLDGWNIVKPLYVNP
;
A
#
# COMPACT_ATOMS: atom_id res chain seq x y z
N MET A 1 -12.88 -34.47 -13.15
CA MET A 1 -13.36 -33.80 -14.38
C MET A 1 -14.40 -32.77 -13.94
N SER A 2 -14.27 -31.45 -14.04
CA SER A 2 -13.43 -30.57 -14.85
C SER A 2 -13.31 -29.21 -14.11
N SER A 3 -12.09 -28.75 -13.83
CA SER A 3 -11.84 -27.34 -13.43
C SER A 3 -10.73 -26.69 -14.26
N GLU A 4 -10.10 -27.45 -15.17
CA GLU A 4 -9.07 -26.94 -16.08
C GLU A 4 -9.66 -26.21 -17.31
N ASN A 5 -10.95 -26.40 -17.63
CA ASN A 5 -11.52 -25.94 -18.91
C ASN A 5 -12.08 -24.49 -18.92
N ASN A 6 -11.87 -23.67 -17.88
CA ASN A 6 -12.33 -22.27 -17.92
C ASN A 6 -11.41 -21.28 -17.19
N LEU A 7 -10.10 -21.48 -17.33
CA LEU A 7 -9.11 -20.51 -16.83
C LEU A 7 -9.04 -19.31 -17.78
N LYS A 8 -9.09 -18.11 -17.21
CA LYS A 8 -8.81 -16.85 -17.88
C LYS A 8 -7.38 -16.41 -17.51
N THR A 9 -6.65 -15.85 -18.47
CA THR A 9 -5.35 -15.23 -18.20
C THR A 9 -5.55 -13.82 -17.68
N TYR A 10 -5.03 -13.55 -16.48
CA TYR A 10 -5.01 -12.22 -15.89
C TYR A 10 -3.58 -11.72 -15.79
N ARG A 11 -3.36 -10.46 -16.17
CA ARG A 11 -2.05 -9.84 -16.11
C ARG A 11 -1.90 -9.00 -14.83
N GLY A 12 -0.79 -9.20 -14.13
CA GLY A 12 -0.36 -8.40 -12.99
C GLY A 12 1.00 -7.76 -13.25
N ASN A 13 1.29 -6.68 -12.53
CA ASN A 13 2.55 -5.94 -12.65
C ASN A 13 2.80 -5.02 -11.46
N CYS A 14 4.06 -4.80 -11.12
CA CYS A 14 4.38 -3.71 -10.19
C CYS A 14 4.07 -2.33 -10.80
N HIS A 15 3.88 -1.30 -9.97
CA HIS A 15 3.53 0.04 -10.45
C HIS A 15 4.56 0.62 -11.45
N CYS A 16 5.85 0.28 -11.31
CA CYS A 16 6.89 0.75 -12.22
C CYS A 16 6.98 0.00 -13.54
N GLY A 17 6.29 -1.14 -13.69
CA GLY A 17 6.36 -1.97 -14.89
C GLY A 17 7.69 -2.71 -15.10
N ALA A 18 8.57 -2.75 -14.09
CA ALA A 18 9.79 -3.55 -14.12
C ALA A 18 9.47 -5.06 -14.05
N PHE A 19 8.47 -5.42 -13.26
CA PHE A 19 7.97 -6.79 -13.11
C PHE A 19 6.54 -6.91 -13.66
N ILE A 20 6.33 -7.85 -14.59
CA ILE A 20 5.04 -8.18 -15.23
C ILE A 20 4.88 -9.70 -15.21
N TYR A 21 3.70 -10.19 -14.89
CA TYR A 21 3.38 -11.62 -14.78
C TYR A 21 1.94 -11.88 -15.21
N GLU A 22 1.66 -13.12 -15.55
CA GLU A 22 0.34 -13.62 -15.88
C GLU A 22 -0.04 -14.73 -14.93
N ALA A 23 -1.29 -14.71 -14.46
CA ALA A 23 -1.87 -15.79 -13.68
C ALA A 23 -3.09 -16.35 -14.42
N ARG A 24 -3.12 -17.66 -14.62
CA ARG A 24 -4.29 -18.37 -15.12
C ARG A 24 -5.17 -18.74 -13.93
N LEU A 25 -6.35 -18.13 -13.87
CA LEU A 25 -7.29 -18.26 -12.76
C LEU A 25 -8.71 -18.47 -13.33
N PRO A 26 -9.63 -19.08 -12.57
CA PRO A 26 -11.06 -18.95 -12.86
C PRO A 26 -11.49 -17.47 -12.90
N GLU A 27 -12.75 -17.22 -13.24
CA GLU A 27 -13.31 -15.88 -13.10
C GLU A 27 -13.08 -15.31 -11.68
N ILE A 28 -12.42 -14.15 -11.59
CA ILE A 28 -12.11 -13.52 -10.31
C ILE A 28 -13.37 -12.85 -9.77
N THR A 29 -14.09 -13.55 -8.91
CA THR A 29 -15.26 -13.03 -8.18
C THR A 29 -14.98 -12.80 -6.69
N SER A 30 -13.84 -13.30 -6.20
CA SER A 30 -13.45 -13.23 -4.79
C SER A 30 -11.95 -13.14 -4.62
N CYS A 31 -11.51 -12.61 -3.48
CA CYS A 31 -10.12 -12.58 -3.06
C CYS A 31 -9.97 -13.04 -1.61
N THR A 32 -8.78 -13.50 -1.24
CA THR A 32 -8.44 -13.82 0.15
C THR A 32 -7.88 -12.59 0.85
N GLU A 33 -8.51 -12.20 1.95
CA GLU A 33 -8.02 -11.15 2.84
C GLU A 33 -7.46 -11.77 4.12
N CYS A 34 -6.15 -11.69 4.27
CA CYS A 34 -5.45 -12.23 5.42
C CYS A 34 -5.29 -11.16 6.50
N ASN A 35 -5.66 -11.49 7.74
CA ASN A 35 -5.57 -10.56 8.87
C ASN A 35 -4.20 -10.53 9.58
N CYS A 36 -3.19 -11.29 9.12
CA CYS A 36 -1.87 -11.27 9.77
C CYS A 36 -1.21 -9.89 9.63
N SER A 37 -0.24 -9.60 10.50
CA SER A 37 0.36 -8.27 10.67
C SER A 37 0.88 -7.66 9.36
N ILE A 38 1.64 -8.39 8.55
CA ILE A 38 2.16 -7.88 7.27
C ILE A 38 1.05 -7.68 6.23
N CYS A 39 0.06 -8.57 6.20
CA CYS A 39 -1.06 -8.49 5.26
C CYS A 39 -1.95 -7.29 5.59
N ARG A 40 -2.19 -7.02 6.88
CA ARG A 40 -2.87 -5.79 7.34
C ARG A 40 -2.11 -4.54 6.89
N LYS A 41 -0.79 -4.48 7.10
CA LYS A 41 0.03 -3.30 6.77
C LYS A 41 0.18 -3.05 5.26
N LYS A 42 -0.03 -4.07 4.42
CA LYS A 42 0.05 -3.94 2.96
C LYS A 42 -1.29 -4.01 2.23
N GLY A 43 -2.37 -4.41 2.92
CA GLY A 43 -3.73 -4.48 2.38
C GLY A 43 -3.92 -5.49 1.24
N TYR A 44 -3.29 -6.66 1.33
CA TYR A 44 -3.34 -7.65 0.24
C TYR A 44 -4.75 -8.20 0.00
N ALA A 45 -5.22 -8.10 -1.25
CA ALA A 45 -6.33 -8.90 -1.78
C ALA A 45 -5.74 -10.05 -2.61
N TYR A 46 -5.44 -11.18 -1.95
CA TYR A 46 -4.71 -12.26 -2.57
C TYR A 46 -5.58 -13.13 -3.48
N LEU A 47 -4.95 -13.62 -4.54
CA LEU A 47 -5.42 -14.68 -5.41
C LEU A 47 -4.42 -15.83 -5.35
N VAL A 48 -4.92 -17.06 -5.44
CA VAL A 48 -4.09 -18.27 -5.30
C VAL A 48 -4.17 -19.06 -6.61
N PRO A 49 -3.27 -18.79 -7.58
CA PRO A 49 -3.15 -19.64 -8.76
C PRO A 49 -2.73 -21.06 -8.37
N ALA A 50 -3.19 -22.05 -9.14
CA ALA A 50 -2.70 -23.41 -8.99
C ALA A 50 -1.22 -23.50 -9.40
N LYS A 51 -0.54 -24.57 -9.00
CA LYS A 51 0.86 -24.83 -9.36
C LYS A 51 1.05 -24.73 -10.88
N GLY A 52 2.06 -23.97 -11.30
CA GLY A 52 2.37 -23.75 -12.72
C GLY A 52 1.38 -22.84 -13.46
N GLN A 53 0.50 -22.13 -12.75
CA GLN A 53 -0.45 -21.18 -13.35
C GLN A 53 -0.04 -19.72 -13.15
N LEU A 54 1.21 -19.44 -12.80
CA LEU A 54 1.78 -18.10 -12.75
C LEU A 54 3.08 -18.07 -13.55
N ASP A 55 3.12 -17.24 -14.58
CA ASP A 55 4.26 -17.07 -15.48
C ASP A 55 4.78 -15.63 -15.40
N VAL A 56 6.10 -15.48 -15.29
CA VAL A 56 6.73 -14.15 -15.32
C VAL A 56 6.96 -13.75 -16.77
N VAL A 57 6.37 -12.62 -17.17
CA VAL A 57 6.49 -12.07 -18.53
C VAL A 57 7.68 -11.13 -18.64
N LYS A 58 7.97 -10.36 -17.57
CA LYS A 58 9.09 -9.42 -17.51
C LYS A 58 9.66 -9.34 -16.11
N GLY A 59 10.99 -9.26 -16.03
CA GLY A 59 11.75 -9.28 -14.79
C GLY A 59 11.96 -10.71 -14.27
N SER A 60 12.53 -10.83 -13.07
CA SER A 60 12.71 -12.10 -12.37
C SER A 60 12.18 -12.03 -10.95
N ILE A 61 11.72 -13.17 -10.42
CA ILE A 61 11.30 -13.31 -9.01
C ILE A 61 12.46 -12.98 -8.06
N ASP A 62 13.70 -13.21 -8.50
CA ASP A 62 14.92 -12.96 -7.72
C ASP A 62 15.31 -11.48 -7.68
N GLU A 63 14.79 -10.66 -8.61
CA GLU A 63 14.95 -9.20 -8.59
C GLU A 63 13.96 -8.53 -7.60
N LEU A 64 12.97 -9.27 -7.10
CA LEU A 64 12.05 -8.76 -6.10
C LEU A 64 12.71 -8.77 -4.72
N ALA A 65 12.54 -7.67 -3.99
CA ALA A 65 12.91 -7.63 -2.59
C ALA A 65 12.06 -8.63 -1.80
N SER A 66 12.71 -9.36 -0.90
CA SER A 66 12.11 -10.43 -0.12
C SER A 66 12.05 -10.05 1.36
N TYR A 67 10.89 -10.28 1.97
CA TYR A 67 10.67 -10.06 3.39
C TYR A 67 10.00 -11.27 4.03
N ALA A 68 10.65 -11.83 5.04
CA ALA A 68 10.14 -12.91 5.86
C ALA A 68 10.21 -12.49 7.34
N PHE A 69 9.34 -13.07 8.16
CA PHE A 69 9.26 -12.81 9.59
C PHE A 69 8.80 -14.08 10.32
N ASN A 70 8.86 -14.07 11.65
CA ASN A 70 8.63 -15.25 12.49
C ASN A 70 9.50 -16.43 12.01
N LYS A 71 8.91 -17.62 11.86
CA LYS A 71 9.60 -18.84 11.38
C LYS A 71 9.83 -18.85 9.85
N GLY A 72 9.52 -17.77 9.14
CA GLY A 72 9.82 -17.64 7.71
C GLY A 72 8.97 -18.51 6.78
N GLY A 73 7.85 -19.08 7.24
CA GLY A 73 7.01 -19.99 6.44
C GLY A 73 6.49 -19.41 5.12
N PHE A 74 6.38 -18.08 5.02
CA PHE A 74 6.10 -17.36 3.78
C PHE A 74 7.09 -16.22 3.58
N VAL A 75 7.56 -16.07 2.33
CA VAL A 75 8.37 -14.93 1.88
C VAL A 75 7.48 -13.99 1.09
N HIS A 76 7.31 -12.76 1.57
CA HIS A 76 6.61 -11.69 0.86
C HIS A 76 7.56 -10.97 -0.07
N ARG A 77 7.26 -11.02 -1.38
CA ARG A 77 8.07 -10.38 -2.41
C ARG A 77 7.41 -9.11 -2.95
N PHE A 78 8.19 -8.05 -3.08
CA PHE A 78 7.74 -6.76 -3.56
C PHE A 78 8.76 -6.13 -4.49
N CYS A 79 8.30 -5.24 -5.37
CA CYS A 79 9.18 -4.53 -6.28
C CYS A 79 10.05 -3.52 -5.50
N PRO A 80 11.38 -3.60 -5.55
CA PRO A 80 12.26 -2.67 -4.84
C PRO A 80 12.14 -1.22 -5.35
N GLY A 81 11.74 -1.03 -6.62
CA GLY A 81 11.62 0.29 -7.23
C GLY A 81 10.29 1.02 -6.96
N CYS A 82 9.25 0.33 -6.46
CA CYS A 82 7.98 0.99 -6.17
C CYS A 82 7.20 0.48 -4.96
N GLY A 83 7.74 -0.51 -4.24
CA GLY A 83 7.10 -1.09 -3.05
C GLY A 83 5.81 -1.85 -3.34
N THR A 84 5.41 -2.02 -4.61
CA THR A 84 4.23 -2.83 -4.96
C THR A 84 4.50 -4.26 -4.58
N ALA A 85 3.63 -4.83 -3.75
CA ALA A 85 3.70 -6.25 -3.49
C ALA A 85 3.25 -7.01 -4.71
N VAL A 86 4.00 -8.06 -5.01
CA VAL A 86 3.80 -8.86 -6.21
C VAL A 86 3.25 -10.20 -5.81
N LEU A 87 3.95 -10.89 -4.89
CA LEU A 87 3.55 -12.21 -4.47
C LEU A 87 4.02 -12.55 -3.05
N ALA A 88 3.45 -13.60 -2.48
CA ALA A 88 3.95 -14.30 -1.31
C ALA A 88 4.11 -15.79 -1.64
N GLN A 89 5.27 -16.36 -1.30
CA GLN A 89 5.63 -17.76 -1.59
C GLN A 89 5.80 -18.53 -0.29
N ASN A 90 5.24 -19.73 -0.22
CA ASN A 90 5.57 -20.67 0.86
C ASN A 90 6.99 -21.21 0.64
N ILE A 91 7.83 -21.20 1.67
CA ILE A 91 9.21 -21.68 1.55
C ILE A 91 9.30 -23.20 1.41
N ASN A 92 8.35 -23.94 1.97
CA ASN A 92 8.31 -25.40 1.94
C ASN A 92 7.58 -25.94 0.71
N ASP A 93 6.82 -25.08 0.03
CA ASP A 93 6.15 -25.38 -1.22
C ASP A 93 6.19 -24.13 -2.12
N PRO A 94 7.30 -23.87 -2.83
CA PRO A 94 7.45 -22.68 -3.67
C PRO A 94 6.40 -22.54 -4.78
N ALA A 95 5.68 -23.62 -5.12
CA ALA A 95 4.56 -23.59 -6.05
C ALA A 95 3.29 -22.96 -5.44
N ASN A 96 3.20 -22.89 -4.10
CA ASN A 96 2.14 -22.19 -3.39
C ASN A 96 2.44 -20.69 -3.37
N VAL A 97 1.92 -20.02 -4.39
CA VAL A 97 2.06 -18.58 -4.59
C VAL A 97 0.72 -17.91 -4.33
N LYS A 98 0.76 -16.85 -3.53
CA LYS A 98 -0.33 -15.87 -3.42
C LYS A 98 0.08 -14.64 -4.20
N THR A 99 -0.73 -14.18 -5.14
CA THR A 99 -0.42 -13.01 -5.97
C THR A 99 -1.53 -11.97 -5.89
N VAL A 100 -1.26 -10.76 -6.36
CA VAL A 100 -2.25 -9.70 -6.55
C VAL A 100 -2.41 -9.46 -8.04
N ILE A 101 -3.62 -9.35 -8.55
CA ILE A 101 -3.85 -8.93 -9.94
C ILE A 101 -4.31 -7.48 -9.93
N ASN A 102 -3.79 -6.68 -10.87
CA ASN A 102 -4.16 -5.28 -11.00
C ASN A 102 -5.28 -5.12 -12.04
N ASN A 103 -5.85 -3.92 -12.11
CA ASN A 103 -6.95 -3.58 -13.01
C ASN A 103 -8.25 -4.37 -12.74
N ILE A 104 -8.39 -4.92 -11.53
CA ILE A 104 -9.65 -5.42 -11.00
C ILE A 104 -10.20 -4.42 -10.00
N ASN A 105 -11.51 -4.21 -10.01
CA ASN A 105 -12.18 -3.43 -8.98
C ASN A 105 -12.22 -4.27 -7.69
N PHE A 106 -11.25 -4.07 -6.81
CA PHE A 106 -11.18 -4.82 -5.54
C PHE A 106 -12.37 -4.52 -4.62
N TRP A 107 -13.03 -3.35 -4.76
CA TRP A 107 -14.23 -3.04 -3.98
C TRP A 107 -15.45 -3.89 -4.36
N SER A 108 -15.46 -4.54 -5.52
CA SER A 108 -16.54 -5.42 -5.96
C SER A 108 -16.25 -6.90 -5.74
N LEU A 109 -15.06 -7.26 -5.23
CA LEU A 109 -14.72 -8.65 -4.95
C LEU A 109 -15.32 -9.09 -3.63
N GLN A 110 -15.84 -10.32 -3.58
CA GLN A 110 -16.19 -10.94 -2.32
C GLN A 110 -14.92 -11.24 -1.52
N SER A 111 -14.82 -10.68 -0.32
CA SER A 111 -13.74 -11.01 0.61
C SER A 111 -13.95 -12.40 1.21
N LYS A 112 -12.91 -13.24 1.12
CA LYS A 112 -12.79 -14.52 1.84
C LYS A 112 -11.79 -14.32 2.97
N PRO A 113 -12.24 -14.19 4.23
CA PRO A 113 -11.34 -13.95 5.35
C PRO A 113 -10.43 -15.16 5.57
N PHE A 114 -9.16 -14.88 5.88
CA PHE A 114 -8.18 -15.88 6.31
C PHE A 114 -7.54 -15.41 7.62
N ASP A 115 -7.64 -16.25 8.65
CA ASP A 115 -7.07 -15.95 9.96
C ASP A 115 -5.57 -16.28 10.00
N GLY A 116 -4.77 -15.40 9.39
CA GLY A 116 -3.32 -15.50 9.42
C GLY A 116 -2.72 -15.18 10.79
N LYS A 117 -3.44 -14.50 11.69
CA LYS A 117 -2.99 -14.20 13.06
C LYS A 117 -2.88 -15.46 13.92
N ALA A 118 -3.67 -16.50 13.62
CA ALA A 118 -3.60 -17.79 14.31
C ALA A 118 -2.27 -18.54 14.09
N PHE A 119 -1.42 -18.09 13.16
CA PHE A 119 -0.18 -18.77 12.80
C PHE A 119 1.07 -18.02 13.29
N GLY A 120 1.83 -18.70 14.15
CA GLY A 120 3.08 -18.16 14.71
C GLY A 120 2.84 -17.27 15.93
N PRO A 121 3.91 -16.67 16.49
CA PRO A 121 3.79 -15.76 17.62
C PRO A 121 3.02 -14.50 17.23
N ALA A 122 2.34 -13.90 18.21
CA ALA A 122 1.70 -12.61 18.05
C ALA A 122 2.74 -11.56 17.63
N TYR A 123 2.39 -10.75 16.63
CA TYR A 123 3.22 -9.63 16.20
C TYR A 123 3.07 -8.48 17.18
N GLU A 124 4.19 -8.01 17.72
CA GLU A 124 4.26 -6.78 18.51
C GLU A 124 4.72 -5.63 17.61
N PRO A 125 3.90 -4.58 17.43
CA PRO A 125 4.32 -3.39 16.69
C PRO A 125 5.55 -2.72 17.30
N ALA A 126 6.43 -2.20 16.45
CA ALA A 126 7.56 -1.42 16.94
C ALA A 126 7.06 -0.11 17.57
N LEU A 127 7.54 0.16 18.78
CA LEU A 127 7.25 1.41 19.48
C LEU A 127 7.83 2.59 18.70
N TYR A 128 7.09 3.69 18.70
CA TYR A 128 7.53 4.95 18.14
C TYR A 128 8.76 5.48 18.88
N LYS A 129 9.74 6.01 18.13
CA LYS A 129 11.06 6.40 18.63
C LYS A 129 11.38 7.89 18.49
N GLY A 130 10.41 8.68 18.02
CA GLY A 130 10.62 10.09 17.71
C GLY A 130 10.13 11.04 18.80
N PRO A 131 10.13 12.35 18.52
CA PRO A 131 9.64 13.35 19.46
C PRO A 131 8.14 13.17 19.77
N GLU A 132 7.75 13.45 21.00
CA GLU A 132 6.33 13.51 21.35
C GLU A 132 5.64 14.66 20.61
N LEU A 133 4.41 14.40 20.15
CA LEU A 133 3.55 15.42 19.56
C LEU A 133 2.61 15.94 20.65
N ALA A 134 2.37 17.25 20.69
CA ALA A 134 1.34 17.82 21.56
C ALA A 134 -0.04 17.71 20.90
N VAL A 135 -1.05 17.26 21.64
CA VAL A 135 -2.43 17.12 21.15
C VAL A 135 -3.37 18.11 21.83
N ASN A 136 -4.24 18.73 21.03
CA ASN A 136 -5.27 19.63 21.55
C ASN A 136 -6.40 18.83 22.22
N GLU A 137 -7.22 19.50 23.02
CA GLU A 137 -8.41 18.89 23.64
C GLU A 137 -9.32 18.27 22.58
N GLY A 138 -9.73 17.01 22.79
CA GLY A 138 -10.53 16.23 21.83
C GLY A 138 -9.73 15.57 20.70
N GLY A 139 -8.45 15.89 20.53
CA GLY A 139 -7.57 15.24 19.57
C GLY A 139 -7.01 13.89 20.04
N LYS A 140 -6.36 13.18 19.13
CA LYS A 140 -5.68 11.91 19.42
C LYS A 140 -4.37 11.80 18.65
N ILE A 141 -3.39 11.11 19.22
CA ILE A 141 -2.16 10.71 18.54
C ILE A 141 -2.26 9.22 18.23
N TYR A 142 -1.97 8.85 16.99
CA TYR A 142 -1.85 7.45 16.57
C TYR A 142 -0.39 7.16 16.27
N HIS A 143 0.11 6.04 16.80
CA HIS A 143 1.43 5.55 16.46
C HIS A 143 1.34 4.47 15.38
N GLY A 144 2.46 4.29 14.71
CA GLY A 144 2.59 3.30 13.67
C GLY A 144 4.03 2.91 13.40
N SER A 145 4.15 1.91 12.55
CA SER A 145 5.44 1.36 12.12
C SER A 145 5.33 0.71 10.75
N CYS A 146 6.43 0.65 10.02
CA CYS A 146 6.58 -0.40 9.01
C CYS A 146 6.68 -1.76 9.71
N HIS A 147 6.41 -2.86 9.02
CA HIS A 147 6.36 -4.18 9.65
C HIS A 147 7.69 -4.64 10.27
N CYS A 148 8.83 -4.25 9.71
CA CYS A 148 10.13 -4.59 10.27
C CYS A 148 10.58 -3.67 11.42
N GLY A 149 9.81 -2.61 11.73
CA GLY A 149 10.14 -1.66 12.79
C GLY A 149 11.27 -0.67 12.47
N ALA A 150 11.86 -0.73 11.27
CA ALA A 150 12.91 0.19 10.84
C ALA A 150 12.41 1.63 10.65
N VAL A 151 11.13 1.80 10.32
CA VAL A 151 10.45 3.10 10.22
C VAL A 151 9.32 3.10 11.23
N THR A 152 9.26 4.15 12.05
CA THR A 152 8.17 4.39 13.02
C THR A 152 7.61 5.78 12.83
N LEU A 153 6.33 5.96 13.15
CA LEU A 153 5.65 7.24 12.93
C LEU A 153 4.65 7.54 14.05
N ALA A 154 4.41 8.83 14.25
CA ALA A 154 3.31 9.36 15.03
C ALA A 154 2.52 10.35 14.16
N VAL A 155 1.19 10.33 14.32
CA VAL A 155 0.29 11.26 13.63
C VAL A 155 -0.69 11.82 14.64
N LYS A 156 -0.67 13.15 14.78
CA LYS A 156 -1.69 13.89 15.51
C LYS A 156 -2.90 14.09 14.61
N VAL A 157 -4.08 13.87 15.16
CA VAL A 157 -5.35 14.31 14.58
C VAL A 157 -6.13 15.12 15.62
N ASP A 158 -6.85 16.12 15.14
CA ASP A 158 -7.77 16.97 15.89
C ASP A 158 -9.03 16.24 16.36
N LYS A 159 -9.42 15.18 15.65
CA LYS A 159 -10.55 14.32 15.97
C LYS A 159 -10.18 12.85 15.70
N PRO A 160 -10.50 11.91 16.62
CA PRO A 160 -10.26 10.48 16.42
C PRO A 160 -10.82 10.00 15.08
N LEU A 161 -10.07 9.15 14.38
CA LEU A 161 -10.39 8.66 13.03
C LEU A 161 -11.77 7.98 12.97
N GLU A 162 -12.14 7.27 14.03
CA GLU A 162 -13.40 6.56 14.17
C GLU A 162 -14.60 7.50 14.36
N ALA A 163 -14.36 8.75 14.77
CA ALA A 163 -15.38 9.78 15.02
C ALA A 163 -15.52 10.78 13.86
N ARG A 164 -14.74 10.64 12.78
CA ARG A 164 -14.73 11.57 11.66
C ARG A 164 -16.02 11.52 10.85
N ASP A 165 -16.49 12.69 10.44
CA ASP A 165 -17.53 12.84 9.43
C ASP A 165 -16.90 12.93 8.04
N ILE A 166 -16.88 11.80 7.34
CA ILE A 166 -16.29 11.69 6.01
C ILE A 166 -17.00 12.52 4.92
N THR A 167 -18.11 13.19 5.23
CA THR A 167 -18.76 14.13 4.31
C THR A 167 -18.07 15.50 4.32
N VAL A 168 -17.31 15.81 5.37
CA VAL A 168 -16.51 17.04 5.51
C VAL A 168 -15.13 16.83 4.87
N ASP A 169 -14.71 17.76 4.01
CA ASP A 169 -13.52 17.62 3.17
C ASP A 169 -12.21 17.40 3.95
N GLU A 170 -12.05 18.09 5.08
CA GLU A 170 -10.90 18.02 5.97
C GLU A 170 -10.85 16.71 6.79
N GLU A 171 -12.00 16.09 6.99
CA GLU A 171 -12.15 14.86 7.77
C GLU A 171 -12.11 13.59 6.90
N LYS A 172 -12.00 13.73 5.57
CA LYS A 172 -12.02 12.59 4.65
C LYS A 172 -10.92 11.57 4.94
N ILE A 173 -11.32 10.31 4.85
CA ILE A 173 -10.44 9.15 4.83
C ILE A 173 -10.60 8.51 3.46
N VAL A 174 -9.55 8.56 2.63
CA VAL A 174 -9.70 8.30 1.19
C VAL A 174 -9.12 6.96 0.80
N GLU A 175 -9.95 6.12 0.19
CA GLU A 175 -9.53 4.97 -0.59
C GLU A 175 -9.60 5.31 -2.07
N CYS A 176 -8.53 5.05 -2.82
CA CYS A 176 -8.45 5.41 -4.22
C CYS A 176 -8.13 4.17 -5.08
N ASN A 177 -8.83 4.02 -6.20
CA ASN A 177 -8.62 2.93 -7.15
C ASN A 177 -7.65 3.28 -8.30
N CYS A 178 -6.98 4.44 -8.28
CA CYS A 178 -6.01 4.77 -9.33
C CYS A 178 -4.88 3.73 -9.36
N SER A 179 -4.14 3.68 -10.47
CA SER A 179 -3.19 2.60 -10.74
C SER A 179 -2.17 2.35 -9.63
N ILE A 180 -1.66 3.40 -8.98
CA ILE A 180 -0.73 3.25 -7.83
C ILE A 180 -1.45 2.92 -6.53
N CYS A 181 -2.65 3.46 -6.31
CA CYS A 181 -3.37 3.30 -5.04
C CYS A 181 -3.98 1.91 -4.90
N ALA A 182 -4.53 1.35 -5.98
CA ALA A 182 -5.02 -0.03 -6.00
C ALA A 182 -3.89 -1.04 -5.69
N ARG A 183 -2.69 -0.81 -6.22
CA ARG A 183 -1.49 -1.66 -5.99
C ARG A 183 -0.94 -1.60 -4.57
N GLY A 184 -1.13 -0.47 -3.89
CA GLY A 184 -0.67 -0.27 -2.52
C GLY A 184 -1.76 -0.43 -1.46
N ALA A 185 -3.02 -0.67 -1.88
CA ALA A 185 -4.21 -0.80 -1.04
C ALA A 185 -4.30 0.30 0.05
N TYR A 186 -4.01 1.54 -0.36
CA TYR A 186 -3.89 2.65 0.56
C TYR A 186 -5.22 3.12 1.11
N VAL A 187 -5.19 3.56 2.37
CA VAL A 187 -6.29 4.27 3.03
C VAL A 187 -5.67 5.55 3.58
N TRP A 188 -5.95 6.71 2.97
CA TRP A 188 -5.21 7.95 3.23
C TRP A 188 -5.93 8.87 4.20
N ILE A 189 -5.16 9.49 5.08
CA ILE A 189 -5.47 10.78 5.72
C ILE A 189 -4.45 11.83 5.27
N TYR A 190 -4.78 13.11 5.47
CA TYR A 190 -4.02 14.24 4.95
C TYR A 190 -3.63 15.26 6.04
N PRO A 191 -2.93 14.85 7.11
CA PRO A 191 -2.48 15.78 8.16
C PRO A 191 -1.45 16.77 7.61
N LEU A 192 -1.26 17.88 8.32
CA LEU A 192 -0.17 18.83 8.06
C LEU A 192 1.19 18.19 8.38
N ILE A 193 2.28 18.74 7.85
CA ILE A 193 3.62 18.19 8.09
C ILE A 193 3.97 18.22 9.58
N GLU A 194 3.67 19.32 10.26
CA GLU A 194 3.89 19.52 11.70
C GLU A 194 3.03 18.62 12.59
N GLU A 195 2.00 17.98 12.04
CA GLU A 195 1.16 17.01 12.75
C GLU A 195 1.68 15.58 12.61
N THR A 196 2.82 15.40 11.95
CA THR A 196 3.43 14.09 11.72
C THR A 196 4.88 14.08 12.15
N ALA A 197 5.32 12.95 12.67
CA ALA A 197 6.73 12.67 12.90
C ALA A 197 7.04 11.26 12.38
N ILE A 198 8.14 11.12 11.65
CA ILE A 198 8.54 9.86 11.00
C ILE A 198 10.04 9.67 11.23
N GLU A 199 10.37 8.62 11.98
CA GLU A 199 11.74 8.21 12.28
C GLU A 199 12.19 7.05 11.38
N GLY A 200 13.50 6.93 11.18
CA GLY A 200 14.10 5.90 10.32
C GLY A 200 13.96 6.21 8.83
N ARG A 201 14.01 7.50 8.45
CA ARG A 201 13.78 7.96 7.06
C ARG A 201 14.82 7.41 6.08
N GLU A 202 16.03 7.08 6.54
CA GLU A 202 17.09 6.39 5.81
C GLU A 202 16.71 4.97 5.36
N HIS A 203 15.67 4.38 5.96
CA HIS A 203 15.10 3.10 5.56
C HIS A 203 13.95 3.23 4.56
N LEU A 204 13.61 4.45 4.13
CA LEU A 204 12.61 4.69 3.08
C LEU A 204 13.24 4.60 1.68
N ALA A 205 12.46 4.06 0.76
CA ALA A 205 12.63 4.19 -0.68
C ALA A 205 11.41 4.93 -1.25
N TYR A 206 11.56 5.49 -2.45
CA TYR A 206 10.60 6.42 -3.01
C TYR A 206 10.17 6.06 -4.43
N ARG A 207 8.89 6.27 -4.73
CA ARG A 207 8.35 6.18 -6.09
C ARG A 207 7.60 7.43 -6.47
N THR A 208 8.07 8.11 -7.51
CA THR A 208 7.33 9.16 -8.20
C THR A 208 6.25 8.56 -9.10
N PHE A 209 5.21 9.33 -9.37
CA PHE A 209 4.12 8.92 -10.24
C PHE A 209 3.47 10.11 -10.94
N ASN A 210 2.74 9.81 -12.02
CA ASN A 210 2.01 10.79 -12.83
C ASN A 210 2.91 11.98 -13.24
N LYS A 211 2.59 13.20 -12.80
CA LYS A 211 3.30 14.45 -13.14
C LYS A 211 4.62 14.64 -12.39
N ASN A 212 5.11 13.62 -11.66
CA ASN A 212 6.35 13.68 -10.88
C ASN A 212 6.40 14.80 -9.82
N VAL A 213 5.24 15.30 -9.38
CA VAL A 213 5.13 16.35 -8.36
C VAL A 213 5.25 15.79 -6.95
N VAL A 214 4.73 14.59 -6.74
CA VAL A 214 4.72 13.88 -5.46
C VAL A 214 5.32 12.49 -5.62
N ARG A 215 5.85 11.97 -4.51
CA ARG A 215 6.42 10.63 -4.40
C ARG A 215 5.81 9.89 -3.22
N LYS A 216 5.71 8.57 -3.33
CA LYS A 216 5.26 7.69 -2.25
C LYS A 216 6.46 7.07 -1.57
N ALA A 217 6.49 7.11 -0.24
CA ALA A 217 7.54 6.53 0.58
C ALA A 217 7.12 5.15 1.09
N PHE A 218 8.03 4.18 1.00
CA PHE A 218 7.85 2.83 1.54
C PHE A 218 9.13 2.33 2.20
N CYS A 219 9.01 1.46 3.20
CA CYS A 219 10.17 0.85 3.83
C CYS A 219 10.87 -0.08 2.84
N LYS A 220 12.17 0.13 2.60
CA LYS A 220 12.97 -0.66 1.64
C LYS A 220 13.20 -2.11 2.08
N HIS A 221 12.98 -2.42 3.36
CA HIS A 221 13.17 -3.77 3.92
C HIS A 221 11.92 -4.63 3.83
N CYS A 222 10.75 -4.09 4.24
CA CYS A 222 9.51 -4.86 4.29
C CYS A 222 8.48 -4.45 3.23
N GLY A 223 8.69 -3.36 2.51
CA GLY A 223 7.80 -2.86 1.44
C GLY A 223 6.48 -2.26 1.93
N VAL A 224 6.34 -1.98 3.24
CA VAL A 224 5.16 -1.28 3.79
C VAL A 224 5.25 0.19 3.40
N HIS A 225 4.19 0.71 2.79
CA HIS A 225 4.07 2.14 2.45
C HIS A 225 3.75 2.96 3.69
N ILE A 226 4.26 4.18 3.76
CA ILE A 226 4.20 5.04 4.95
C ILE A 226 3.47 6.34 4.64
N CYS A 227 4.01 7.13 3.71
CA CYS A 227 3.51 8.48 3.46
C CYS A 227 3.68 8.91 1.99
N ASN A 228 3.06 10.05 1.65
CA ASN A 228 3.40 10.80 0.43
C ASN A 228 4.23 12.02 0.80
N GLU A 229 5.06 12.46 -0.14
CA GLU A 229 5.92 13.62 0.01
C GLU A 229 5.97 14.42 -1.30
N PRO A 230 6.27 15.72 -1.24
CA PRO A 230 6.65 16.46 -2.44
C PRO A 230 7.92 15.82 -3.01
N ASN A 231 7.95 15.67 -4.33
CA ASN A 231 9.16 15.25 -5.03
C ASN A 231 10.20 16.40 -4.95
N PRO A 232 11.48 16.15 -4.62
CA PRO A 232 12.50 17.20 -4.61
C PRO A 232 12.86 17.60 -6.05
N LEU A 233 12.08 18.54 -6.60
CA LEU A 233 12.31 19.15 -7.90
C LEU A 233 13.26 20.35 -7.75
N THR A 234 14.12 20.54 -8.74
CA THR A 234 14.97 21.73 -8.92
C THR A 234 14.13 22.96 -9.29
N GLY A 235 14.69 24.16 -9.14
CA GLY A 235 14.03 25.42 -9.54
C GLY A 235 13.49 25.38 -10.98
N PRO A 236 14.31 25.02 -11.99
CA PRO A 236 13.86 24.89 -13.38
C PRO A 236 12.74 23.86 -13.57
N GLU A 237 12.79 22.72 -12.88
CA GLU A 237 11.71 21.72 -12.94
C GLU A 237 10.40 22.25 -12.35
N ILE A 238 10.47 23.07 -11.29
CA ILE A 238 9.30 23.73 -10.71
C ILE A 238 8.75 24.79 -11.65
N GLU A 239 9.60 25.60 -12.29
CA GLU A 239 9.20 26.60 -13.28
C GLU A 239 8.48 25.96 -14.47
N ALA A 240 8.91 24.78 -14.91
CA ALA A 240 8.28 24.04 -16.01
C ALA A 240 6.91 23.41 -15.68
N LEU A 241 6.46 23.43 -14.41
CA LEU A 241 5.15 22.90 -14.03
C LEU A 241 4.02 23.81 -14.54
N ASN A 242 2.96 23.19 -15.07
CA ASN A 242 1.70 23.89 -15.31
C ASN A 242 1.01 24.28 -13.99
N ASP A 243 0.06 25.22 -14.07
CA ASP A 243 -0.60 25.80 -12.89
C ASP A 243 -1.23 24.75 -11.96
N ALA A 244 -1.91 23.75 -12.52
CA ALA A 244 -2.50 22.67 -11.74
C ALA A 244 -1.45 21.83 -11.00
N SER A 245 -0.31 21.54 -11.63
CA SER A 245 0.78 20.78 -11.03
C SER A 245 1.52 21.61 -9.98
N ARG A 246 1.64 22.92 -10.18
CA ARG A 246 2.21 23.86 -9.21
C ARG A 246 1.32 24.00 -7.98
N ALA A 247 0.02 24.23 -8.15
CA ALA A 247 -0.93 24.27 -7.05
C ALA A 247 -0.95 22.95 -6.24
N TRP A 248 -0.88 21.81 -6.92
CA TRP A 248 -0.77 20.51 -6.25
C TRP A 248 0.55 20.37 -5.48
N ARG A 249 1.65 20.85 -6.04
CA ARG A 249 2.96 20.87 -5.38
C ARG A 249 2.92 21.71 -4.10
N ASP A 250 2.36 22.91 -4.19
CA ASP A 250 2.29 23.86 -3.08
C ASP A 250 1.49 23.25 -1.94
N ARG A 251 0.32 22.67 -2.23
CA ARG A 251 -0.45 21.90 -1.25
C ARG A 251 0.37 20.74 -0.66
N ALA A 252 1.00 19.93 -1.51
CA ALA A 252 1.80 18.79 -1.06
C ALA A 252 3.03 19.18 -0.22
N SER A 253 3.43 20.46 -0.24
CA SER A 253 4.53 20.98 0.57
C SER A 253 4.10 21.38 1.98
N SER A 254 2.80 21.42 2.26
CA SER A 254 2.24 21.73 3.60
C SER A 254 1.64 20.50 4.30
N ILE A 255 1.35 19.42 3.56
CA ILE A 255 0.72 18.21 4.09
C ILE A 255 1.65 17.00 4.03
N ARG A 256 1.44 16.05 4.94
CA ARG A 256 2.06 14.74 4.94
C ARG A 256 0.98 13.66 4.87
N PRO A 257 0.49 13.25 3.69
CA PRO A 257 -0.50 12.20 3.62
C PRO A 257 0.06 10.89 4.18
N ILE A 258 -0.63 10.28 5.15
CA ILE A 258 -0.24 9.03 5.82
C ILE A 258 -1.22 7.94 5.44
N THR A 259 -0.71 6.76 5.10
CA THR A 259 -1.59 5.59 4.92
C THR A 259 -1.90 5.02 6.29
N LEU A 260 -3.18 4.88 6.60
CA LEU A 260 -3.65 4.29 7.85
C LEU A 260 -3.15 2.84 8.00
N ARG A 261 -2.77 2.18 6.89
CA ARG A 261 -2.15 0.84 6.91
C ARG A 261 -0.83 0.81 7.70
N ALA A 262 -0.16 1.95 7.87
CA ALA A 262 1.07 2.05 8.67
C ALA A 262 0.80 2.22 10.17
N LEU A 263 -0.41 2.63 10.58
CA LEU A 263 -0.75 2.87 11.99
C LEU A 263 -1.18 1.58 12.69
N ASP A 264 -0.87 1.47 13.97
CA ASP A 264 -1.09 0.25 14.77
C ASP A 264 -2.28 0.40 15.73
N ASP A 265 -2.61 1.61 16.15
CA ASP A 265 -3.51 1.88 17.26
C ASP A 265 -4.99 2.10 16.87
N PHE A 266 -5.47 1.41 15.82
CA PHE A 266 -6.88 1.51 15.39
C PHE A 266 -7.38 0.31 14.59
N ASP A 267 -8.71 0.12 14.61
CA ASP A 267 -9.43 -0.92 13.87
C ASP A 267 -10.00 -0.36 12.55
N PHE A 268 -9.74 -1.06 11.45
CA PHE A 268 -10.30 -0.73 10.14
C PHE A 268 -11.79 -1.07 10.02
N LYS A 269 -12.31 -2.02 10.81
CA LYS A 269 -13.63 -2.62 10.61
C LYS A 269 -14.78 -1.61 10.65
N ASN A 270 -14.66 -0.58 11.50
CA ASN A 270 -15.70 0.44 11.67
C ASN A 270 -15.35 1.78 11.02
N LEU A 271 -14.26 1.83 10.26
CA LEU A 271 -13.79 3.06 9.67
C LEU A 271 -14.62 3.41 8.44
N LYS A 272 -15.23 4.60 8.45
CA LYS A 272 -15.89 5.14 7.26
C LYS A 272 -14.84 5.67 6.31
N THR A 273 -14.98 5.38 5.01
CA THR A 273 -14.05 5.85 3.98
C THR A 273 -14.79 6.43 2.79
N ASN A 274 -14.17 7.40 2.12
CA ASN A 274 -14.58 7.92 0.83
C ASN A 274 -13.86 7.16 -0.27
N LYS A 275 -14.62 6.53 -1.16
CA LYS A 275 -14.09 5.91 -2.37
C LYS A 275 -13.92 6.98 -3.45
N LEU A 276 -12.68 7.22 -3.84
CA LEU A 276 -12.32 8.12 -4.93
C LEU A 276 -12.04 7.32 -6.19
N ASP A 277 -12.78 7.58 -7.26
CA ASP A 277 -12.55 7.00 -8.58
C ASP A 277 -11.35 7.66 -9.30
N GLY A 278 -10.17 7.47 -8.71
CA GLY A 278 -8.93 7.97 -9.26
C GLY A 278 -8.52 7.29 -10.56
N TRP A 279 -9.10 6.14 -10.92
CA TRP A 279 -8.86 5.53 -12.24
C TRP A 279 -9.31 6.45 -13.38
N ASN A 280 -10.51 7.01 -13.27
CA ASN A 280 -11.07 7.90 -14.28
C ASN A 280 -10.62 9.36 -14.10
N ILE A 281 -10.40 9.80 -12.86
CA ILE A 281 -10.00 11.18 -12.54
C ILE A 281 -8.49 11.41 -12.76
N VAL A 282 -7.66 10.44 -12.36
CA VAL A 282 -6.19 10.53 -12.41
C VAL A 282 -5.68 9.51 -13.42
N LYS A 283 -5.99 9.74 -14.70
CA LYS A 283 -5.61 8.84 -15.79
C LYS A 283 -4.09 8.63 -15.77
N PRO A 284 -3.61 7.38 -15.75
CA PRO A 284 -2.18 7.12 -15.82
C PRO A 284 -1.62 7.65 -17.13
N LEU A 285 -0.40 8.21 -17.11
CA LEU A 285 0.34 8.60 -18.32
C LEU A 285 0.91 7.39 -19.08
N TYR A 286 0.51 6.18 -18.69
CA TYR A 286 0.95 4.93 -19.26
C TYR A 286 -0.27 4.02 -19.44
N VAL A 287 -0.20 3.17 -20.47
CA VAL A 287 -1.13 2.04 -20.60
C VAL A 287 -0.66 0.98 -19.60
N ASN A 288 -1.56 0.53 -18.72
CA ASN A 288 -1.22 -0.59 -17.84
C ASN A 288 -0.79 -1.79 -18.71
N PRO A 289 0.39 -2.39 -18.46
CA PRO A 289 0.92 -3.48 -19.27
C PRO A 289 0.02 -4.71 -19.31
#